data_AF-A0A9E5ZPI5-F1
#
_entry.id   AF-A0A9E5ZPI5-F1
#
_cell.length_a   1.000
_cell.length_b   1.000
_cell.length_c   1.000
_cell.angle_alpha   90.00
_cell.angle_beta   90.00
_cell.angle_gamma   90.00
#
_symmetry.space_group_name_H-M   'P 1'
#
loop_
_entity.id
_entity.type
_entity.pdbx_description
1 polymer ?
#
loop_
_entity_poly.entity_id
_entity_poly.type
_entity_poly.pdbx_seq_one_letter_code
_entity_poly.pdbx_strand_id
1 'polypeptide(L)'
;QLEDSISSPSDYFLLPGGNEISALCHVCRTQTRRGERQLVTLMQEDPECVHDYIMSYVNRLSDLFFTMARAEMDKHGVAEEKWNLFLYKRKKKAATK
;
A
#
# COMPACT_ATOMS: atom_id res chain seq x y z
N GLN A 1 -15.99 -2.59 7.53
CA GLN A 1 -16.67 -3.67 6.78
C GLN A 1 -15.70 -4.48 5.93
N LEU A 2 -14.98 -3.90 4.96
CA LEU A 2 -13.96 -4.65 4.18
C LEU A 2 -12.74 -5.04 5.01
N GLU A 3 -12.25 -4.16 5.88
CA GLU A 3 -11.10 -4.46 6.76
C GLU A 3 -11.42 -5.55 7.79
N ASP A 4 -12.65 -5.57 8.31
CA ASP A 4 -13.10 -6.56 9.30
C ASP A 4 -13.19 -7.99 8.72
N SER A 5 -13.30 -8.10 7.39
CA SER A 5 -13.33 -9.39 6.69
C SER A 5 -11.95 -9.93 6.33
N ILE A 6 -10.88 -9.14 6.44
CA ILE A 6 -9.53 -9.57 6.05
C ILE A 6 -8.92 -10.40 7.18
N SER A 7 -8.59 -11.66 6.88
CA SER A 7 -8.13 -12.65 7.84
C SER A 7 -6.76 -12.34 8.49
N SER A 8 -5.93 -11.51 7.84
CA SER A 8 -4.55 -11.23 8.29
C SER A 8 -4.31 -9.75 8.64
N PRO A 9 -3.70 -9.43 9.79
CA PRO A 9 -3.31 -8.06 10.14
C PRO A 9 -2.28 -7.49 9.16
N SER A 10 -2.32 -6.17 8.92
CA SER A 10 -1.41 -5.45 8.00
C SER A 10 -0.06 -5.08 8.64
N ASP A 11 0.50 -5.94 9.49
CA ASP A 11 1.71 -5.60 10.29
C ASP A 11 3.01 -5.70 9.50
N TYR A 12 2.93 -5.99 8.21
CA TYR A 12 4.07 -6.21 7.32
C TYR A 12 3.87 -5.51 5.98
N PHE A 13 4.99 -5.23 5.31
CA PHE A 13 4.95 -4.75 3.94
C PHE A 13 4.54 -5.88 3.01
N LEU A 14 3.47 -5.65 2.26
CA LEU A 14 2.97 -6.55 1.25
C LEU A 14 3.63 -6.26 -0.10
N LEU A 15 4.11 -7.28 -0.80
CA LEU A 15 4.58 -7.11 -2.18
C LEU A 15 3.37 -6.93 -3.12
N PRO A 16 3.42 -5.96 -4.05
CA PRO A 16 2.35 -5.77 -5.00
C PRO A 16 2.29 -6.94 -5.99
N GLY A 17 1.15 -7.62 -6.07
CA GLY A 17 0.95 -8.75 -6.99
C GLY A 17 -0.11 -9.74 -6.51
N GLY A 18 0.15 -11.03 -6.75
CA GLY A 18 -0.71 -12.15 -6.37
C GLY A 18 -1.77 -12.50 -7.41
N ASN A 19 -2.68 -11.57 -7.71
CA ASN A 19 -3.76 -11.73 -8.68
C ASN A 19 -3.81 -10.53 -9.63
N GLU A 20 -4.35 -10.69 -10.85
CA GLU A 20 -4.48 -9.61 -11.84
C GLU A 20 -5.24 -8.40 -11.28
N ILE A 21 -6.38 -8.65 -10.63
CA ILE A 21 -7.20 -7.59 -10.02
C ILE A 21 -6.43 -6.87 -8.90
N SER A 22 -5.74 -7.63 -8.03
CA SER A 22 -4.90 -7.07 -6.96
C SER A 22 -3.76 -6.21 -7.53
N ALA A 23 -3.10 -6.69 -8.60
CA ALA A 23 -2.06 -5.96 -9.29
C ALA A 23 -2.59 -4.64 -9.88
N LEU A 24 -3.77 -4.66 -10.53
CA LEU A 24 -4.42 -3.46 -11.04
C LEU A 24 -4.78 -2.47 -9.91
N CYS A 25 -5.30 -2.95 -8.78
CA CYS A 25 -5.55 -2.11 -7.61
C CYS A 25 -4.26 -1.45 -7.10
N HIS A 26 -3.14 -2.18 -7.08
CA HIS A 26 -1.84 -1.61 -6.73
C HIS A 26 -1.33 -0.59 -7.75
N VAL A 27 -1.60 -0.78 -9.05
CA VAL A 27 -1.31 0.23 -10.09
C VAL A 27 -2.16 1.48 -9.86
N CYS A 28 -3.47 1.35 -9.62
CA CYS A 28 -4.33 2.50 -9.29
C CYS A 28 -3.78 3.26 -8.06
N ARG A 29 -3.37 2.52 -7.02
CA ARG A 29 -2.75 3.10 -5.82
C ARG A 29 -1.49 3.91 -6.13
N THR A 30 -0.57 3.42 -6.95
CA THR A 30 0.66 4.16 -7.29
C THR A 30 0.35 5.42 -8.10
N GLN A 31 -0.66 5.37 -8.98
CA GLN A 31 -1.12 6.53 -9.74
C GLN A 31 -1.76 7.58 -8.83
N THR A 32 -2.61 7.18 -7.88
CA THR A 32 -3.21 8.10 -6.89
C THR A 32 -2.13 8.76 -6.03
N ARG A 33 -1.17 7.99 -5.51
CA ARG A 33 -0.03 8.52 -4.74
C ARG A 33 0.84 9.47 -5.57
N ARG A 34 0.95 9.24 -6.88
CA ARG A 34 1.66 10.16 -7.80
C ARG A 34 0.90 11.48 -7.96
N GLY A 35 -0.42 11.41 -8.16
CA GLY A 35 -1.28 12.59 -8.23
C GLY A 35 -1.28 13.39 -6.92
N GLU A 36 -1.27 12.71 -5.78
CA GLU A 36 -1.13 13.34 -4.46
C GLU A 36 0.16 14.16 -4.34
N ARG A 37 1.31 13.61 -4.76
CA ARG A 37 2.56 14.37 -4.74
C ARG A 37 2.51 15.61 -5.63
N GLN A 38 1.85 15.52 -6.79
CA GLN A 38 1.65 16.67 -7.68
C GLN A 38 0.73 17.71 -7.05
N LEU A 39 -0.33 17.28 -6.36
CA LEU A 39 -1.22 18.15 -5.59
C LEU A 39 -0.48 18.87 -4.45
N VAL A 40 0.40 18.17 -3.72
CA VAL A 40 1.25 18.79 -2.69
C VAL A 40 2.14 19.87 -3.30
N THR A 41 2.79 19.59 -4.43
CA THR A 41 3.61 20.59 -5.12
C THR A 41 2.77 21.79 -5.57
N LEU A 42 1.58 21.57 -6.12
CA LEU A 42 0.68 22.65 -6.50
C LEU A 42 0.26 23.50 -5.29
N MET A 43 -0.07 22.88 -4.15
CA MET A 43 -0.40 23.62 -2.92
C MET A 43 0.77 24.42 -2.36
N GLN A 44 2.02 24.00 -2.60
CA GLN A 44 3.19 24.78 -2.21
C GLN A 44 3.36 26.03 -3.09
N GLU A 45 2.98 25.94 -4.36
CA GLU A 45 3.05 27.06 -5.31
C GLU A 45 1.86 28.02 -5.17
N ASP A 46 0.65 27.48 -4.99
CA ASP A 46 -0.60 28.23 -4.83
C ASP A 46 -1.53 27.57 -3.78
N PRO A 47 -1.46 28.03 -2.51
CA PRO A 47 -2.24 27.45 -1.41
C PRO A 47 -3.75 27.62 -1.52
N GLU A 48 -4.26 28.62 -2.24
CA GLU A 48 -5.71 28.86 -2.36
C GLU A 48 -6.34 28.10 -3.55
N CYS A 49 -5.53 27.53 -4.43
CA CYS A 49 -5.99 26.80 -5.61
C CYS A 49 -6.70 25.48 -5.26
N VAL A 50 -6.37 24.87 -4.11
CA VAL A 50 -6.84 23.52 -3.75
C VAL A 50 -7.44 23.51 -2.35
N HIS A 51 -8.67 23.02 -2.23
CA HIS A 51 -9.32 22.84 -0.94
C HIS A 51 -8.74 21.62 -0.19
N ASP A 52 -8.45 21.78 1.11
CA ASP A 52 -7.89 20.74 2.00
C ASP A 52 -8.64 19.38 1.99
N TYR A 53 -9.94 19.40 1.69
CA TYR A 53 -10.75 18.19 1.60
C TYR A 53 -10.27 17.25 0.48
N ILE A 54 -9.78 17.81 -0.63
CA ILE A 54 -9.31 17.05 -1.79
C ILE A 54 -8.06 16.24 -1.39
N MET A 55 -7.15 16.84 -0.62
CA MET A 55 -5.96 16.15 -0.11
C MET A 55 -6.32 14.97 0.79
N SER A 56 -7.21 15.22 1.75
CA SER A 56 -7.69 14.17 2.65
C SER A 56 -8.40 13.04 1.88
N TYR A 57 -9.17 13.39 0.86
CA TYR A 57 -9.86 12.43 0.00
C TYR A 57 -8.89 11.57 -0.82
N VAL A 58 -7.93 12.18 -1.51
CA VAL A 58 -6.92 11.47 -2.31
C VAL A 58 -6.08 10.54 -1.42
N ASN A 59 -5.75 10.99 -0.21
CA ASN A 59 -5.06 10.15 0.76
C ASN A 59 -5.88 8.89 1.10
N ARG A 60 -7.17 9.05 1.44
CA ARG A 60 -8.06 7.92 1.76
C ARG A 60 -8.35 7.01 0.58
N LEU A 61 -8.44 7.57 -0.63
CA LEU A 61 -8.67 6.81 -1.86
C LEU A 61 -7.56 5.79 -2.10
N SER A 62 -6.32 6.14 -1.81
CA SER A 62 -5.21 5.22 -1.97
C SER A 62 -5.20 4.08 -0.93
N ASP A 63 -5.69 4.35 0.30
CA ASP A 63 -5.87 3.34 1.35
C ASP A 63 -6.98 2.37 0.96
N LEU A 64 -8.03 2.88 0.31
CA LEU A 64 -9.10 2.07 -0.27
C LEU A 64 -8.54 1.11 -1.33
N PHE A 65 -7.71 1.59 -2.27
CA PHE A 65 -7.09 0.69 -3.27
C PHE A 65 -6.20 -0.38 -2.63
N PHE A 66 -5.50 -0.05 -1.54
CA PHE A 66 -4.74 -1.05 -0.78
C PHE A 66 -5.65 -2.10 -0.14
N THR A 67 -6.74 -1.67 0.50
CA THR A 67 -7.71 -2.56 1.15
C THR A 67 -8.44 -3.44 0.13
N MET A 68 -8.82 -2.90 -1.03
CA MET A 68 -9.45 -3.65 -2.12
C MET A 68 -8.52 -4.71 -2.70
N ALA A 69 -7.23 -4.39 -2.89
CA ALA A 69 -6.25 -5.37 -3.35
C ALA A 69 -6.17 -6.58 -2.41
N ARG A 70 -6.17 -6.32 -1.10
CA ARG A 70 -6.14 -7.37 -0.06
C ARG A 70 -7.43 -8.18 0.01
N ALA A 71 -8.58 -7.52 -0.02
CA ALA A 71 -9.87 -8.20 -0.02
C ALA A 71 -10.02 -9.14 -1.23
N GLU A 72 -9.54 -8.74 -2.41
CA GLU A 72 -9.57 -9.60 -3.60
C GLU A 72 -8.60 -10.79 -3.49
N MET A 73 -7.42 -10.62 -2.89
CA MET A 73 -6.51 -11.75 -2.64
C MET A 73 -7.08 -12.75 -1.63
N ASP A 74 -7.67 -12.25 -0.54
CA ASP A 74 -8.31 -13.08 0.49
C ASP A 74 -9.49 -13.88 -0.10
N LYS A 75 -10.34 -13.23 -0.90
CA LYS A 75 -11.45 -13.86 -1.63
C LYS A 75 -10.99 -14.96 -2.59
N HIS A 76 -9.83 -14.80 -3.24
CA HIS A 76 -9.27 -15.81 -4.14
C HIS A 76 -8.39 -16.85 -3.43
N GLY A 77 -8.20 -16.74 -2.11
CA GLY A 77 -7.34 -17.64 -1.34
C GLY A 77 -5.85 -17.56 -1.72
N VAL A 78 -5.41 -16.47 -2.34
CA VAL A 78 -4.02 -16.28 -2.75
C VAL A 78 -3.22 -15.79 -1.55
N ALA A 79 -2.15 -16.51 -1.22
CA ALA A 79 -1.31 -16.14 -0.09
C ALA A 79 -0.63 -14.79 -0.31
N GLU A 80 -0.72 -13.92 0.69
CA GLU A 80 -0.04 -12.63 0.73
C GLU A 80 1.49 -12.81 0.79
N GLU A 81 2.19 -12.28 -0.22
CA GLU A 81 3.66 -12.29 -0.21
C GLU A 81 4.19 -11.20 0.71
N LYS A 82 4.72 -11.61 1.87
CA LYS A 82 5.28 -10.71 2.87
C LYS A 82 6.71 -10.33 2.50
N TRP A 83 7.02 -9.04 2.61
CA TRP A 83 8.39 -8.56 2.44
C TRP A 83 9.29 -9.11 3.54
N ASN A 84 10.27 -9.91 3.15
CA ASN A 84 11.29 -10.43 4.04
C ASN A 84 12.50 -9.48 4.06
N LEU A 85 12.91 -9.04 5.26
CA LEU A 85 14.15 -8.29 5.43
C LEU A 85 15.32 -9.09 4.83
N PHE A 86 16.15 -8.41 4.03
CA PHE A 86 17.31 -9.01 3.35
C PHE A 86 18.36 -9.62 4.30
N LEU A 87 18.17 -9.42 5.61
CA LEU A 87 18.98 -9.97 6.70
C LEU A 87 19.03 -11.51 6.71
N TYR A 88 18.18 -12.22 5.97
CA TYR A 88 18.26 -13.69 5.83
C TYR A 88 19.61 -14.18 5.28
N LYS A 89 20.37 -13.32 4.56
CA LYS A 89 21.72 -13.64 4.08
C LYS A 89 22.84 -13.30 5.07
N ARG A 90 22.55 -12.67 6.22
CA ARG A 90 23.59 -12.40 7.22
C ARG A 90 23.85 -13.70 8.00
N LYS A 91 24.90 -14.44 7.60
CA LYS A 91 25.45 -15.53 8.41
C LYS A 91 25.59 -15.00 9.85
N LYS A 92 24.90 -15.62 10.81
CA LYS A 92 25.16 -15.37 12.23
C LYS A 92 26.67 -15.58 12.42
N LYS A 93 27.43 -14.53 12.74
CA LYS A 93 28.79 -14.71 13.26
C LYS A 93 28.62 -15.64 14.46
N ALA A 94 29.25 -16.81 14.42
CA ALA A 94 29.29 -17.70 15.57
C ALA A 94 29.77 -16.85 16.76
N ALA A 95 29.01 -16.85 17.84
CA ALA A 95 29.43 -16.21 19.08
C ALA A 95 30.74 -16.88 19.50
N THR A 96 31.85 -16.17 19.33
CA THR A 96 33.15 -16.60 19.85
C THR A 96 33.00 -16.69 21.37
N LYS A 97 33.09 -17.91 21.89
CA LYS A 97 33.15 -18.19 23.32
C LYS A 97 34.55 -17.94 23.82
#